data_AF-A0AAE1BW83-F1
#
_entry.id   AF-A0AAE1BW83-F1
#
_cell.length_a   1.000
_cell.length_b   1.000
_cell.length_c   1.000
_cell.angle_alpha   90.00
_cell.angle_beta   90.00
_cell.angle_gamma   90.00
#
_symmetry.space_group_name_H-M   'P 1'
#
loop_
_entity.id
_entity.type
_entity.pdbx_description
1 polymer ?
#
loop_
_entity_poly.entity_id
_entity_poly.type
_entity_poly.pdbx_seq_one_letter_code
_entity_poly.pdbx_strand_id
1 'polypeptide(L)'
;MSSEVETCVAAVGGDGGVRPIGIGPPSDVNNDTTDGDSIMLLEPRPFRPFKTSEEYLYAMKEDLGEWLNNLYNLDIHVDNFFERLETGEVLCAHANNVRRLAEERRQLDGGSGEQQQQQQHHGQGGRRFSSKCEIPQYDVVYRQDVAAGSFFARDNVHNFIAWCRDLGIYEVLLFETDDLVLRKNEKHVILSLLEVARRGAR
;
A
#
# COMPACT_ATOMS: atom_id res chain seq x y z
N MET A 1 -15.39 25.82 15.96
CA MET A 1 -14.57 25.48 14.77
C MET A 1 -13.98 24.13 15.06
N SER A 2 -14.82 23.12 14.90
CA SER A 2 -14.58 21.75 15.37
C SER A 2 -14.44 20.85 14.15
N SER A 3 -13.43 19.98 14.23
CA SER A 3 -13.38 18.59 13.75
C SER A 3 -14.16 18.21 12.49
N GLU A 4 -13.44 17.72 11.47
CA GLU A 4 -13.80 16.52 10.69
C GLU A 4 -12.65 16.18 9.73
N VAL A 5 -11.79 15.26 10.15
CA VAL A 5 -10.96 14.43 9.27
C VAL A 5 -11.31 12.99 9.60
N GLU A 6 -12.44 12.54 9.05
CA GLU A 6 -12.85 11.15 9.13
C GLU A 6 -11.88 10.29 8.31
N THR A 7 -11.22 9.39 9.02
CA THR A 7 -10.36 8.34 8.50
C THR A 7 -11.23 7.15 8.16
N CYS A 8 -11.37 6.81 6.88
CA CYS A 8 -12.07 5.60 6.46
C CYS A 8 -11.16 4.37 6.66
N VAL A 9 -11.34 3.69 7.80
CA VAL A 9 -10.84 2.33 8.07
C VAL A 9 -11.89 1.31 7.64
N ALA A 10 -11.41 0.23 7.02
CA ALA A 10 -12.17 -0.87 6.43
C ALA A 10 -13.18 -1.55 7.38
N ALA A 11 -14.36 -1.90 6.84
CA ALA A 11 -15.33 -2.79 7.46
C ALA A 11 -15.11 -4.26 7.05
N VAL A 12 -15.26 -5.17 8.01
CA VAL A 12 -15.00 -6.61 7.96
C VAL A 12 -16.31 -7.41 8.04
N GLY A 13 -16.35 -8.60 7.43
CA GLY A 13 -17.24 -9.73 7.76
C GLY A 13 -17.63 -10.52 6.50
N GLY A 14 -17.50 -11.83 6.35
CA GLY A 14 -17.36 -12.95 7.29
C GLY A 14 -18.58 -13.87 7.13
N ASP A 15 -18.42 -15.03 6.50
CA ASP A 15 -18.71 -16.36 7.06
C ASP A 15 -18.70 -17.47 5.99
N GLY A 16 -18.30 -18.68 6.39
CA GLY A 16 -17.99 -19.79 5.51
C GLY A 16 -19.18 -20.66 5.08
N GLY A 17 -19.00 -21.37 3.97
CA GLY A 17 -19.82 -22.49 3.55
C GLY A 17 -19.04 -23.37 2.57
N VAL A 18 -18.71 -24.59 2.99
CA VAL A 18 -18.01 -25.58 2.16
C VAL A 18 -19.04 -26.39 1.35
N ARG A 19 -18.66 -26.74 0.10
CA ARG A 19 -19.12 -27.83 -0.81
C ARG A 19 -20.01 -27.38 -1.99
N PRO A 20 -20.08 -28.13 -3.13
CA PRO A 20 -19.20 -29.17 -3.69
C PRO A 20 -18.74 -28.84 -5.15
N ILE A 21 -17.83 -29.66 -5.68
CA ILE A 21 -17.46 -29.69 -7.11
C ILE A 21 -18.63 -30.29 -7.90
N GLY A 22 -19.19 -29.53 -8.84
CA GLY A 22 -20.25 -29.97 -9.75
C GLY A 22 -19.88 -29.66 -11.20
N ILE A 23 -19.57 -30.70 -11.96
CA ILE A 23 -19.49 -30.68 -13.42
C ILE A 23 -20.92 -30.78 -13.96
N GLY A 24 -21.34 -29.85 -14.84
CA GLY A 24 -22.61 -29.92 -15.57
C GLY A 24 -22.67 -28.89 -16.72
N PRO A 25 -23.16 -29.26 -17.92
CA PRO A 25 -23.19 -28.41 -19.12
C PRO A 25 -24.39 -27.41 -19.12
N PRO A 26 -24.43 -26.43 -20.06
CA PRO A 26 -25.33 -25.28 -19.95
C PRO A 26 -26.75 -25.59 -20.47
N SER A 27 -27.76 -24.93 -19.90
CA SER A 27 -29.13 -24.91 -20.40
C SER A 27 -29.87 -23.63 -19.94
N ASP A 28 -29.84 -22.61 -20.80
CA ASP A 28 -30.99 -21.88 -21.35
C ASP A 28 -32.31 -21.65 -20.56
N VAL A 29 -32.66 -20.36 -20.52
CA VAL A 29 -33.97 -19.64 -20.56
C VAL A 29 -34.89 -19.39 -19.34
N ASN A 30 -35.18 -18.08 -19.18
CA ASN A 30 -36.46 -17.36 -18.91
C ASN A 30 -36.90 -16.92 -17.50
N ASN A 31 -36.74 -15.60 -17.27
CA ASN A 31 -37.70 -14.54 -16.87
C ASN A 31 -38.79 -14.81 -15.79
N ASP A 32 -38.74 -14.06 -14.68
CA ASP A 32 -39.90 -13.31 -14.16
C ASP A 32 -39.49 -12.19 -13.16
N THR A 33 -40.39 -11.22 -13.02
CA THR A 33 -40.30 -9.89 -12.41
C THR A 33 -40.58 -9.91 -10.89
N THR A 34 -39.93 -9.06 -10.07
CA THR A 34 -40.56 -8.33 -8.92
C THR A 34 -39.57 -7.39 -8.20
N ASP A 35 -40.02 -6.14 -8.07
CA ASP A 35 -39.81 -5.08 -7.07
C ASP A 35 -38.58 -5.04 -6.14
N GLY A 36 -37.89 -3.90 -6.21
CA GLY A 36 -37.66 -3.02 -5.06
C GLY A 36 -36.72 -3.50 -3.94
N ASP A 37 -35.42 -3.25 -4.11
CA ASP A 37 -34.59 -2.72 -3.03
C ASP A 37 -33.33 -2.07 -3.62
N SER A 38 -33.28 -0.75 -3.57
CA SER A 38 -32.14 0.04 -4.08
C SER A 38 -31.04 0.05 -3.02
N ILE A 39 -30.34 -1.08 -2.89
CA ILE A 39 -29.01 -1.13 -2.31
C ILE A 39 -28.04 -0.73 -3.42
N MET A 40 -27.34 0.40 -3.25
CA MET A 40 -26.13 0.73 -4.01
C MET A 40 -25.07 -0.33 -3.68
N LEU A 41 -25.19 -1.50 -4.30
CA LEU A 41 -24.16 -2.51 -4.33
C LEU A 41 -22.98 -1.84 -5.02
N LEU A 42 -21.92 -1.53 -4.27
CA LEU A 42 -20.61 -1.28 -4.87
C LEU A 42 -20.28 -2.56 -5.62
N GLU A 43 -20.61 -2.61 -6.91
CA GLU A 43 -20.19 -3.69 -7.79
C GLU A 43 -18.69 -3.84 -7.57
N PRO A 44 -18.23 -5.00 -7.07
CA PRO A 44 -16.81 -5.27 -7.01
C PRO A 44 -16.29 -5.05 -8.42
N ARG A 45 -15.41 -4.07 -8.61
CA ARG A 45 -14.91 -3.75 -9.95
C ARG A 45 -14.45 -5.07 -10.56
N PRO A 46 -15.08 -5.53 -11.66
CA PRO A 46 -14.81 -6.85 -12.19
C PRO A 46 -13.32 -6.94 -12.45
N PHE A 47 -12.68 -8.00 -11.94
CA PHE A 47 -11.26 -8.25 -12.10
C PHE A 47 -11.01 -8.40 -13.60
N ARG A 48 -10.65 -7.29 -14.26
CA ARG A 48 -10.24 -7.31 -15.66
C ARG A 48 -8.79 -7.74 -15.64
N PRO A 49 -8.43 -8.94 -16.11
CA PRO A 49 -7.04 -9.27 -16.30
C PRO A 49 -6.43 -8.21 -17.22
N PHE A 50 -5.40 -7.53 -16.75
CA PHE A 50 -4.67 -6.55 -17.54
C PHE A 50 -4.15 -7.23 -18.81
N LYS A 51 -4.40 -6.60 -19.96
CA LYS A 51 -4.04 -7.20 -21.24
C LYS A 51 -2.52 -7.18 -21.45
N THR A 52 -1.84 -6.23 -20.81
CA THR A 52 -0.39 -6.08 -20.88
C THR A 52 0.21 -5.77 -19.51
N SER A 53 1.49 -6.07 -19.34
CA SER A 53 2.24 -5.68 -18.14
C SER A 53 2.32 -4.16 -17.97
N GLU A 54 2.20 -3.41 -19.06
CA GLU A 54 2.27 -1.94 -19.07
C GLU A 54 0.99 -1.31 -18.52
N GLU A 55 -0.19 -1.82 -18.92
CA GLU A 55 -1.49 -1.40 -18.37
C GLU A 55 -1.56 -1.64 -16.85
N TYR A 56 -0.99 -2.76 -16.39
CA TYR A 56 -0.87 -3.05 -14.96
C TYR A 56 0.02 -2.05 -14.22
N LEU A 57 1.19 -1.72 -14.78
CA LEU A 57 2.10 -0.74 -14.19
C LEU A 57 1.48 0.66 -14.17
N TYR A 58 0.72 1.03 -15.21
CA TYR A 58 -0.01 2.29 -15.27
C TYR A 58 -1.00 2.43 -14.11
N ALA A 59 -1.85 1.42 -13.91
CA ALA A 59 -2.82 1.41 -12.81
C ALA A 59 -2.14 1.48 -11.43
N MET A 60 -1.06 0.72 -11.21
CA MET A 60 -0.34 0.78 -9.93
C MET A 60 0.36 2.12 -9.68
N LYS A 61 0.87 2.80 -10.73
CA LYS A 61 1.41 4.16 -10.60
C LYS A 61 0.33 5.15 -10.23
N GLU A 62 -0.87 5.01 -10.79
CA GLU A 62 -2.04 5.84 -10.45
C GLU A 62 -2.40 5.68 -8.97
N ASP A 63 -2.57 4.45 -8.50
CA ASP A 63 -2.89 4.14 -7.10
C ASP A 63 -1.82 4.70 -6.13
N LEU A 64 -0.53 4.51 -6.45
CA LEU A 64 0.58 5.02 -5.63
C LEU A 64 0.67 6.55 -5.67
N GLY A 65 0.42 7.15 -6.84
CA GLY A 65 0.39 8.60 -7.00
C GLY A 65 -0.72 9.23 -6.17
N GLU A 66 -1.93 8.68 -6.24
CA GLU A 66 -3.07 9.10 -5.41
C GLU A 66 -2.75 8.95 -3.91
N TRP A 67 -2.19 7.82 -3.51
CA TRP A 67 -1.80 7.56 -2.13
C TRP A 67 -0.82 8.62 -1.59
N LEU A 68 0.23 8.95 -2.34
CA LEU A 68 1.20 9.97 -1.93
C LEU A 68 0.63 11.39 -1.96
N ASN A 69 -0.21 11.70 -2.95
CA ASN A 69 -0.87 13.00 -3.04
C ASN A 69 -1.77 13.25 -1.83
N ASN A 70 -2.55 12.25 -1.42
CA ASN A 70 -3.45 12.34 -0.26
C ASN A 70 -2.68 12.54 1.07
N LEU A 71 -1.45 12.06 1.18
CA LEU A 71 -0.63 12.20 2.39
C LEU A 71 0.15 13.51 2.44
N TYR A 72 0.65 14.00 1.30
CA TYR A 72 1.66 15.06 1.25
C TYR A 72 1.25 16.28 0.42
N ASN A 73 0.01 16.31 -0.10
CA ASN A 73 -0.49 17.35 -1.01
C ASN A 73 0.48 17.58 -2.19
N LEU A 74 0.89 16.48 -2.81
CA LEU A 74 1.75 16.46 -3.98
C LEU A 74 0.91 16.46 -5.26
N ASP A 75 1.59 16.65 -6.39
CA ASP A 75 1.00 16.67 -7.73
C ASP A 75 1.57 15.52 -8.58
N ILE A 76 1.42 14.29 -8.07
CA ILE A 76 1.91 13.07 -8.71
C ILE A 76 0.83 12.47 -9.61
N HIS A 77 1.21 12.21 -10.85
CA HIS A 77 0.39 11.62 -11.90
C HIS A 77 1.18 10.45 -12.50
N VAL A 78 0.53 9.62 -13.31
CA VAL A 78 1.19 8.46 -13.91
C VAL A 78 2.41 8.86 -14.78
N ASP A 79 2.33 9.98 -15.49
CA ASP A 79 3.37 10.44 -16.42
C ASP A 79 4.59 11.06 -15.70
N ASN A 80 4.39 11.70 -14.54
CA ASN A 80 5.45 12.33 -13.76
C ASN A 80 5.86 11.50 -12.53
N PHE A 81 5.28 10.31 -12.34
CA PHE A 81 5.45 9.48 -11.14
C PHE A 81 6.92 9.31 -10.74
N PHE A 82 7.77 8.90 -11.68
CA PHE A 82 9.19 8.71 -11.43
C PHE A 82 9.94 10.03 -11.25
N GLU A 83 9.60 11.07 -12.01
CA GLU A 83 10.22 12.39 -11.90
C GLU A 83 10.01 13.00 -10.51
N ARG A 84 8.83 12.78 -9.91
CA ARG A 84 8.53 13.27 -8.56
C ARG A 84 9.22 12.48 -7.45
N LEU A 85 9.72 11.27 -7.74
CA LEU A 85 10.32 10.37 -6.75
C LEU A 85 11.84 10.18 -6.92
N GLU A 86 12.41 10.51 -8.08
CA GLU A 86 13.80 10.18 -8.44
C GLU A 86 14.88 10.89 -7.60
N THR A 87 14.51 11.90 -6.79
CA THR A 87 15.40 12.51 -5.78
C THR A 87 15.45 11.74 -4.46
N GLY A 88 14.49 10.85 -4.22
CA GLY A 88 14.34 10.09 -2.97
C GLY A 88 13.82 10.90 -1.77
N GLU A 89 13.59 12.21 -1.93
CA GLU A 89 13.20 13.09 -0.83
C GLU A 89 11.83 12.74 -0.26
N VAL A 90 10.84 12.58 -1.14
CA VAL A 90 9.46 12.21 -0.76
C VAL A 90 9.44 10.86 -0.03
N LEU A 91 10.27 9.91 -0.47
CA LEU A 91 10.35 8.57 0.12
C LEU A 91 10.95 8.60 1.53
N CYS A 92 12.04 9.35 1.73
CA CYS A 92 12.64 9.51 3.05
C CYS A 92 11.72 10.28 4.01
N ALA A 93 11.08 11.33 3.50
CA ALA A 93 10.07 12.08 4.27
C ALA A 93 8.90 11.17 4.68
N HIS A 94 8.47 10.26 3.79
CA HIS A 94 7.44 9.28 4.11
C HIS A 94 7.86 8.35 5.24
N ALA A 95 9.05 7.76 5.17
CA ALA A 95 9.58 6.90 6.22
C ALA A 95 9.57 7.58 7.60
N ASN A 96 10.01 8.83 7.67
CA ASN A 96 10.04 9.61 8.91
C ASN A 96 8.63 9.93 9.42
N ASN A 97 7.70 10.23 8.51
CA ASN A 97 6.31 10.47 8.90
C ASN A 97 5.63 9.21 9.45
N VAL A 98 5.91 8.03 8.89
CA VAL A 98 5.41 6.74 9.40
C VAL A 98 5.87 6.51 10.84
N ARG A 99 7.15 6.76 11.14
CA ARG A 99 7.68 6.69 12.50
C ARG A 99 6.94 7.64 13.45
N ARG A 100 6.81 8.91 13.06
CA ARG A 100 6.14 9.95 13.88
C ARG A 100 4.69 9.57 14.20
N LEU A 101 3.93 9.11 13.21
CA LEU A 101 2.55 8.67 13.40
C LEU A 101 2.45 7.44 14.31
N ALA A 102 3.41 6.51 14.22
CA ALA A 102 3.47 5.34 15.11
C ALA A 102 3.79 5.71 16.56
N GLU A 103 4.65 6.69 16.78
CA GLU A 103 4.95 7.24 18.10
C GLU A 103 3.75 7.94 18.71
N GLU A 104 3.02 8.75 17.92
CA GLU A 104 1.81 9.44 18.36
C GLU A 104 0.71 8.45 18.78
N ARG A 105 0.47 7.40 17.98
CA ARG A 105 -0.49 6.34 18.33
C ARG A 105 -0.15 5.64 19.64
N ARG A 106 1.13 5.32 19.88
CA ARG A 106 1.58 4.70 21.14
C ARG A 106 1.37 5.60 22.36
N GLN A 107 1.49 6.92 22.19
CA GLN A 107 1.23 7.87 23.27
C GLN A 107 -0.26 7.95 23.62
N LEU A 108 -1.14 7.83 22.62
CA LEU A 108 -2.60 7.80 22.81
C LEU A 108 -3.07 6.48 23.45
N ASP A 109 -2.49 5.35 23.03
CA ASP A 109 -2.82 4.02 23.58
C ASP A 109 -2.25 3.79 24.99
N GLY A 110 -1.21 4.53 25.38
CA GLY A 110 -0.54 4.44 26.68
C GLY A 110 -1.35 4.91 27.90
N GLY A 111 -2.61 5.31 27.73
CA GLY A 111 -3.53 5.73 28.81
C GLY A 111 -4.49 4.64 29.32
N SER A 112 -4.58 3.48 28.66
CA SER A 112 -5.51 2.43 29.07
C SER A 112 -4.93 1.02 28.84
N GLY A 113 -4.22 0.55 29.86
CA GLY A 113 -4.19 -0.86 30.29
C GLY A 113 -3.80 -1.91 29.26
N GLU A 114 -2.61 -2.49 29.45
CA GLU A 114 -2.30 -3.84 29.00
C GLU A 114 -3.43 -4.82 29.38
N GLN A 115 -4.14 -5.35 28.39
CA GLN A 115 -4.70 -6.71 28.35
C GLN A 115 -5.58 -6.93 27.10
N GLN A 116 -4.96 -7.40 26.02
CA GLN A 116 -5.53 -8.48 25.18
C GLN A 116 -4.51 -9.03 24.18
N GLN A 117 -3.38 -9.52 24.71
CA GLN A 117 -2.65 -10.62 24.05
C GLN A 117 -3.36 -11.93 24.39
N GLN A 118 -4.45 -12.26 23.66
CA GLN A 118 -4.94 -13.63 23.39
C GLN A 118 -6.32 -13.57 22.75
N GLN A 119 -6.36 -13.59 21.41
CA GLN A 119 -7.37 -14.36 20.69
C GLN A 119 -6.81 -14.76 19.34
N GLN A 120 -6.29 -15.98 19.32
CA GLN A 120 -6.07 -16.75 18.10
C GLN A 120 -7.43 -17.00 17.46
N HIS A 121 -7.73 -16.35 16.34
CA HIS A 121 -8.75 -16.83 15.42
C HIS A 121 -8.08 -17.29 14.13
N HIS A 122 -8.09 -18.62 13.96
CA HIS A 122 -7.77 -19.33 12.73
C HIS A 122 -8.83 -19.00 11.67
N GLY A 123 -8.45 -18.20 10.66
CA GLY A 123 -9.19 -18.01 9.42
C GLY A 123 -8.22 -18.14 8.25
N GLN A 124 -8.34 -19.23 7.48
CA GLN A 124 -7.48 -19.58 6.35
C GLN A 124 -7.77 -18.68 5.15
N GLY A 125 -6.73 -18.14 4.49
CA GLY A 125 -6.92 -17.55 3.15
C GLY A 125 -5.93 -16.48 2.66
N GLY A 126 -4.99 -15.99 3.49
CA GLY A 126 -4.00 -15.00 3.05
C GLY A 126 -2.60 -15.37 3.51
N ARG A 127 -1.64 -15.45 2.59
CA ARG A 127 -0.24 -15.76 2.90
C ARG A 127 0.27 -14.84 4.03
N ARG A 128 0.52 -15.38 5.22
CA ARG A 128 1.14 -14.67 6.35
C ARG A 128 2.63 -14.46 6.05
N PHE A 129 2.91 -13.50 5.19
CA PHE A 129 4.24 -12.93 5.02
C PHE A 129 4.49 -11.95 6.18
N SER A 130 5.33 -12.39 7.13
CA SER A 130 5.83 -11.72 8.35
C SER A 130 4.79 -11.15 9.34
N SER A 131 4.75 -11.76 10.54
CA SER A 131 3.89 -11.36 11.67
C SER A 131 4.54 -10.39 12.66
N LYS A 132 5.68 -9.78 12.32
CA LYS A 132 6.24 -8.63 13.05
C LYS A 132 6.66 -7.57 12.05
N CYS A 133 5.79 -6.58 11.88
CA CYS A 133 6.14 -5.32 11.25
C CYS A 133 6.38 -4.35 12.40
N GLU A 134 7.63 -4.22 12.82
CA GLU A 134 8.01 -3.24 13.83
C GLU A 134 8.52 -2.01 13.07
N ILE A 135 7.90 -0.84 13.33
CA ILE A 135 8.27 0.40 12.64
C ILE A 135 9.66 0.84 13.15
N PRO A 136 10.64 1.08 12.26
CA PRO A 136 11.96 1.55 12.68
C PRO A 136 11.87 2.83 13.52
N GLN A 137 12.61 2.88 14.62
CA GLN A 137 12.55 3.95 15.64
C GLN A 137 13.58 5.06 15.40
N TYR A 138 14.00 5.27 14.16
CA TYR A 138 14.97 6.28 13.77
C TYR A 138 14.50 7.05 12.53
N ASP A 139 14.93 8.30 12.39
CA ASP A 139 14.73 9.06 11.16
C ASP A 139 15.74 8.67 10.10
N VAL A 140 15.22 8.43 8.90
CA VAL A 140 15.98 8.36 7.66
C VAL A 140 16.56 9.74 7.38
N VAL A 141 17.89 9.81 7.33
CA VAL A 141 18.62 11.03 6.98
C VAL A 141 18.60 11.20 5.47
N TYR A 142 18.25 12.39 5.00
CA TYR A 142 18.24 12.73 3.58
C TYR A 142 18.56 14.20 3.36
N ARG A 143 18.93 14.56 2.13
CA ARG A 143 19.18 15.93 1.68
C ARG A 143 18.02 16.41 0.81
N GLN A 144 17.62 17.65 1.02
CA GLN A 144 16.59 18.33 0.24
C GLN A 144 17.19 19.08 -0.96
N ASP A 145 16.34 19.40 -1.93
CA ASP A 145 16.65 20.17 -3.13
C ASP A 145 17.83 19.58 -3.93
N VAL A 146 17.93 18.24 -3.96
CA VAL A 146 19.00 17.56 -4.68
C VAL A 146 18.64 17.39 -6.15
N ALA A 147 19.63 17.51 -7.04
CA ALA A 147 19.42 17.25 -8.45
C ALA A 147 19.08 15.78 -8.70
N ALA A 148 18.06 15.53 -9.52
CA ALA A 148 17.75 14.21 -10.03
C ALA A 148 18.96 13.58 -10.74
N GLY A 149 19.10 12.25 -10.65
CA GLY A 149 20.23 11.54 -11.25
C GLY A 149 21.58 11.72 -10.52
N SER A 150 21.65 12.57 -9.49
CA SER A 150 22.90 12.88 -8.77
C SER A 150 23.34 11.76 -7.82
N PHE A 151 24.56 11.89 -7.28
CA PHE A 151 25.03 11.04 -6.19
C PHE A 151 24.17 11.21 -4.93
N PHE A 152 23.75 12.44 -4.62
CA PHE A 152 22.93 12.71 -3.43
C PHE A 152 21.51 12.12 -3.56
N ALA A 153 20.93 12.12 -4.76
CA ALA A 153 19.67 11.43 -5.01
C ALA A 153 19.79 9.92 -4.76
N ARG A 154 20.89 9.29 -5.21
CA ARG A 154 21.16 7.87 -4.91
C ARG A 154 21.34 7.61 -3.42
N ASP A 155 22.02 8.50 -2.70
CA ASP A 155 22.24 8.40 -1.26
C ASP A 155 20.91 8.47 -0.48
N ASN A 156 20.03 9.41 -0.84
CA ASN A 156 18.67 9.49 -0.31
C ASN A 156 17.90 8.17 -0.54
N VAL A 157 17.87 7.69 -1.78
CA VAL A 157 17.17 6.45 -2.15
C VAL A 157 17.76 5.23 -1.44
N HIS A 158 19.09 5.17 -1.27
CA HIS A 158 19.76 4.12 -0.51
C HIS A 158 19.30 4.08 0.94
N ASN A 159 19.23 5.24 1.60
CA ASN A 159 18.78 5.34 2.98
C ASN A 159 17.31 4.90 3.14
N PHE A 160 16.44 5.24 2.18
CA PHE A 160 15.08 4.75 2.14
C PHE A 160 15.00 3.21 1.98
N ILE A 161 15.80 2.63 1.07
CA ILE A 161 15.85 1.17 0.89
C ILE A 161 16.33 0.47 2.17
N ALA A 162 17.32 1.03 2.86
CA ALA A 162 17.79 0.52 4.15
C ALA A 162 16.66 0.53 5.19
N TRP A 163 15.89 1.62 5.26
CA TRP A 163 14.72 1.69 6.12
C TRP A 163 13.64 0.67 5.76
N CYS A 164 13.36 0.45 4.47
CA CYS A 164 12.42 -0.57 4.00
C CYS A 164 12.82 -1.99 4.43
N ARG A 165 14.13 -2.30 4.40
CA ARG A 165 14.67 -3.56 4.91
C ARG A 165 14.39 -3.72 6.40
N ASP A 166 14.62 -2.67 7.19
CA ASP A 166 14.38 -2.68 8.63
C ASP A 166 12.88 -2.73 8.97
N LEU A 167 12.04 -2.12 8.14
CA LEU A 167 10.58 -2.27 8.20
C LEU A 167 10.15 -3.73 7.94
N GLY A 168 11.04 -4.55 7.37
CA GLY A 168 10.86 -5.98 7.13
C GLY A 168 10.35 -6.31 5.73
N ILE A 169 10.53 -5.41 4.75
CA ILE A 169 10.26 -5.70 3.34
C ILE A 169 11.29 -6.71 2.86
N TYR A 170 10.84 -7.79 2.20
CA TYR A 170 11.74 -8.85 1.74
C TYR A 170 12.70 -8.32 0.67
N GLU A 171 13.96 -8.76 0.71
CA GLU A 171 14.99 -8.36 -0.28
C GLU A 171 14.54 -8.58 -1.74
N VAL A 172 13.75 -9.63 -2.00
CA VAL A 172 13.23 -9.92 -3.34
C VAL A 172 12.26 -8.86 -3.88
N LEU A 173 11.68 -8.05 -2.99
CA LEU A 173 10.79 -6.95 -3.36
C LEU A 173 11.53 -5.61 -3.41
N LEU A 174 12.68 -5.47 -2.73
CA LEU A 174 13.46 -4.24 -2.69
C LEU A 174 14.02 -3.93 -4.08
N PHE A 175 13.89 -2.66 -4.48
CA PHE A 175 14.52 -2.12 -5.69
C PHE A 175 15.93 -1.61 -5.38
N GLU A 176 16.75 -1.45 -6.41
CA GLU A 176 18.07 -0.84 -6.32
C GLU A 176 18.01 0.68 -6.56
N THR A 177 19.02 1.42 -6.10
CA THR A 177 19.04 2.89 -6.27
C THR A 177 18.90 3.34 -7.73
N ASP A 178 19.57 2.64 -8.66
CA ASP A 178 19.48 2.95 -10.09
C ASP A 178 18.13 2.58 -10.73
N ASP A 179 17.36 1.67 -10.12
CA ASP A 179 16.02 1.32 -10.62
C ASP A 179 15.08 2.52 -10.59
N LEU A 180 15.24 3.39 -9.59
CA LEU A 180 14.51 4.65 -9.45
C LEU A 180 15.27 5.81 -10.10
N VAL A 181 16.52 6.04 -9.69
CA VAL A 181 17.28 7.26 -10.07
C VAL A 181 17.62 7.31 -11.56
N LEU A 182 17.82 6.15 -12.19
CA LEU A 182 18.09 6.03 -13.63
C LEU A 182 16.97 5.32 -14.38
N ARG A 183 15.85 5.04 -13.71
CA ARG A 183 14.68 4.34 -14.27
C ARG A 183 15.05 2.99 -14.93
N LYS A 184 16.03 2.27 -14.36
CA LYS A 184 16.46 0.97 -14.91
C LYS A 184 15.40 -0.12 -14.78
N ASN A 185 14.55 -0.05 -13.75
CA ASN A 185 13.53 -1.07 -13.49
C ASN A 185 12.34 -0.52 -12.70
N GLU A 186 11.42 0.12 -13.41
CA GLU A 186 10.20 0.72 -12.82
C GLU A 186 9.34 -0.27 -12.04
N LYS A 187 9.27 -1.53 -12.52
CA LYS A 187 8.45 -2.58 -11.91
C LYS A 187 8.90 -2.88 -10.48
N HIS A 188 10.21 -2.96 -10.24
CA HIS A 188 10.74 -3.24 -8.91
C HIS A 188 10.41 -2.11 -7.93
N VAL A 189 10.54 -0.86 -8.39
CA VAL A 189 10.17 0.32 -7.57
C VAL A 189 8.70 0.27 -7.18
N ILE A 190 7.81 0.06 -8.14
CA ILE A 190 6.35 0.02 -7.91
C ILE A 190 5.97 -1.11 -6.93
N LEU A 191 6.51 -2.32 -7.12
CA LEU A 191 6.21 -3.46 -6.24
C LEU A 191 6.70 -3.23 -4.80
N SER A 192 7.87 -2.61 -4.63
CA SER A 192 8.37 -2.20 -3.32
C SER A 192 7.45 -1.21 -2.63
N LEU A 193 7.05 -0.14 -3.34
CA LEU A 193 6.21 0.91 -2.77
C LEU A 193 4.80 0.42 -2.43
N LEU A 194 4.24 -0.51 -3.20
CA LEU A 194 2.97 -1.17 -2.85
C LEU A 194 3.08 -1.95 -1.54
N GLU A 195 4.21 -2.64 -1.32
CA GLU A 195 4.43 -3.35 -0.06
C GLU A 195 4.59 -2.39 1.13
N VAL A 196 5.20 -1.21 0.93
CA VAL A 196 5.23 -0.12 1.93
C VAL A 196 3.81 0.36 2.24
N ALA A 197 3.03 0.71 1.22
CA ALA A 197 1.66 1.20 1.38
C ALA A 197 0.77 0.17 2.09
N ARG A 198 0.87 -1.11 1.72
CA ARG A 198 0.16 -2.22 2.35
C ARG A 198 0.47 -2.33 3.85
N ARG A 199 1.70 -2.02 4.28
CA ARG A 199 2.09 -2.02 5.70
C ARG A 199 1.56 -0.78 6.43
N GLY A 200 1.51 0.36 5.76
CA GLY A 200 0.96 1.61 6.31
C GLY A 200 -0.55 1.58 6.55
N ALA A 201 -1.29 0.72 5.84
CA ALA A 201 -2.74 0.56 6.00
C ALA A 201 -3.17 -0.28 7.23
N ARG A 202 -2.24 -0.67 8.10
CA ARG A 202 -2.48 -1.53 9.27
C ARG A 202 -2.62 -0.74 10.58
#